data_AF-A0A958M5Z0-F1
#
_entry.id   AF-A0A958M5Z0-F1
#
_cell.length_a   1.000
_cell.length_b   1.000
_cell.length_c   1.000
_cell.angle_alpha   90.00
_cell.angle_beta   90.00
_cell.angle_gamma   90.00
#
_symmetry.space_group_name_H-M   'P 1'
#
loop_
_entity.id
_entity.type
_entity.pdbx_description
1 polymer ?
#
loop_
_entity_poly.entity_id
_entity_poly.type
_entity_poly.pdbx_seq_one_letter_code
_entity_poly.pdbx_strand_id
1 'polypeptide(L)'
;MQYGICPLSIVPIRTTPDDCSEMVSQLLYGEHFKILESRKKWSKIRTAYDSFEGWVANNQITIISEDDYGQLCTTEFPEISSDVISHICTQDGFLIPILLGSSVSGLSLLQHDFEGSSTNGTKEREDLVNTAFMYLKAPFLAGGKTPFGVDCSGFTQMVYKINGHALNRTAEEQSKQGEALSFIEESEPGDLAFFDN
;
A
#
# COMPACT_ATOMS: atom_id res chain seq x y z
N MET A 1 10.80 11.01 17.60
CA MET A 1 10.43 10.85 16.17
C MET A 1 8.91 10.88 16.10
N GLN A 2 8.27 11.31 15.02
CA GLN A 2 6.80 11.31 14.90
C GLN A 2 6.35 10.19 13.95
N TYR A 3 5.16 9.64 14.20
CA TYR A 3 4.60 8.50 13.48
C TYR A 3 3.16 8.80 13.06
N GLY A 4 2.69 8.15 12.01
CA GLY A 4 1.33 8.33 11.54
C GLY A 4 0.75 7.10 10.87
N ILE A 5 -0.56 7.13 10.71
CA ILE A 5 -1.38 6.14 10.01
C ILE A 5 -2.32 6.86 9.03
N CYS A 6 -2.67 6.19 7.93
CA CYS A 6 -3.64 6.67 6.96
C CYS A 6 -5.08 6.32 7.42
N PRO A 7 -5.91 7.32 7.80
CA PRO A 7 -7.30 7.08 8.22
C PRO A 7 -8.29 7.08 7.03
N LEU A 8 -7.84 7.48 5.84
CA LEU A 8 -8.66 7.62 4.64
C LEU A 8 -8.46 6.42 3.69
N SER A 9 -9.36 6.28 2.72
CA SER A 9 -9.28 5.24 1.69
C SER A 9 -7.95 5.27 0.93
N ILE A 10 -7.60 6.43 0.37
CA ILE A 10 -6.40 6.66 -0.42
C ILE A 10 -5.87 8.07 -0.12
N VAL A 11 -4.56 8.21 0.09
CA VAL A 11 -3.88 9.51 0.21
C VAL A 11 -2.70 9.55 -0.78
N PRO A 12 -2.58 10.58 -1.64
CA PRO A 12 -1.47 10.68 -2.57
C PRO A 12 -0.15 10.98 -1.85
N ILE A 13 0.91 10.25 -2.19
CA ILE A 13 2.29 10.57 -1.82
C ILE A 13 2.90 11.34 -2.98
N ARG A 14 3.40 12.54 -2.73
CA ARG A 14 3.91 13.47 -3.75
C ARG A 14 5.42 13.67 -3.68
N THR A 15 6.02 14.04 -4.81
CA THR A 15 7.46 14.34 -4.90
C THR A 15 7.86 15.55 -4.04
N THR A 16 7.00 16.58 -4.00
CA THR A 16 7.23 17.83 -3.28
C THR A 16 5.97 18.26 -2.50
N PRO A 17 6.10 19.12 -1.48
CA PRO A 17 4.96 19.57 -0.65
C PRO A 17 4.11 20.63 -1.36
N ASP A 18 3.53 20.25 -2.50
CA ASP A 18 2.71 21.09 -3.36
C ASP A 18 1.54 20.26 -3.93
N ASP A 19 0.34 20.83 -3.97
CA ASP A 19 -0.87 20.18 -4.48
C ASP A 19 -0.77 19.86 -5.99
N CYS A 20 0.03 20.63 -6.72
CA CYS A 20 0.31 20.44 -8.15
C CYS A 20 1.50 19.50 -8.39
N SER A 21 2.20 19.05 -7.35
CA SER A 21 3.33 18.12 -7.48
C SER A 21 2.85 16.77 -7.99
N GLU A 22 3.68 16.10 -8.77
CA GLU A 22 3.44 14.73 -9.21
C GLU A 22 3.16 13.79 -8.04
N MET A 23 2.20 12.88 -8.23
CA MET A 23 1.94 11.74 -7.34
C MET A 23 2.87 10.60 -7.73
N VAL A 24 3.69 10.16 -6.79
CA VAL A 24 4.70 9.11 -6.99
C VAL A 24 4.31 7.79 -6.34
N SER A 25 3.39 7.82 -5.37
CA SER A 25 2.81 6.64 -4.74
C SER A 25 1.49 7.02 -4.05
N GLN A 26 0.89 6.07 -3.34
CA GLN A 26 -0.31 6.27 -2.53
C GLN A 26 -0.10 5.65 -1.15
N LEU A 27 -0.77 6.19 -0.13
CA LEU A 27 -1.10 5.45 1.08
C LEU A 27 -2.51 4.88 0.91
N LEU A 28 -2.68 3.61 1.26
CA LEU A 28 -4.00 3.00 1.43
C LEU A 28 -4.43 3.06 2.90
N TYR A 29 -5.72 2.85 3.16
CA TYR A 29 -6.25 2.80 4.51
C TYR A 29 -5.42 1.88 5.42
N GLY A 30 -5.13 2.36 6.62
CA GLY A 30 -4.36 1.65 7.66
C GLY A 30 -2.86 1.48 7.37
N GLU A 31 -2.34 1.95 6.23
CA GLU A 31 -0.89 2.04 6.02
C GLU A 31 -0.30 3.06 7.01
N HIS A 32 0.82 2.70 7.62
CA HIS A 32 1.51 3.49 8.64
C HIS A 32 2.92 3.86 8.20
N PHE A 33 3.46 4.92 8.80
CA PHE A 33 4.68 5.56 8.34
C PHE A 33 5.36 6.38 9.44
N LYS A 34 6.65 6.66 9.24
CA LYS A 34 7.43 7.61 10.03
C LYS A 34 7.37 8.98 9.39
N ILE A 35 7.33 10.04 10.21
CA ILE A 35 7.45 11.42 9.75
C ILE A 35 8.90 11.85 9.90
N LEU A 36 9.54 12.17 8.77
CA LEU A 36 10.94 12.59 8.68
C LEU A 36 11.09 14.11 8.82
N GLU A 37 10.15 14.86 8.25
CA GLU A 37 10.10 16.32 8.29
C GLU A 37 8.64 16.76 8.39
N SER A 38 8.34 17.75 9.23
CA SER A 38 7.00 18.32 9.34
C SER A 38 7.03 19.81 9.04
N ARG A 39 6.12 20.25 8.17
CA ARG A 39 5.83 21.65 7.83
C ARG A 39 4.39 21.96 8.17
N LYS A 40 3.99 23.23 8.06
CA LYS A 40 2.65 23.71 8.42
C LYS A 40 1.50 22.89 7.80
N LYS A 41 1.59 22.56 6.51
CA LYS A 41 0.54 21.85 5.75
C LYS A 41 0.94 20.46 5.27
N TRP A 42 2.23 20.14 5.33
CA TRP A 42 2.80 18.97 4.66
C TRP A 42 3.79 18.28 5.58
N SER A 43 3.88 16.96 5.46
CA SER A 43 4.90 16.16 6.14
C SER A 43 5.59 15.26 5.13
N LYS A 44 6.92 15.21 5.21
CA LYS A 44 7.71 14.21 4.50
C LYS A 44 7.68 12.94 5.33
N ILE A 45 7.21 11.85 4.73
CA ILE A 45 7.04 10.56 5.39
C ILE A 45 7.95 9.50 4.78
N ARG A 46 8.12 8.42 5.53
CA ARG A 46 8.68 7.14 5.08
C ARG A 46 7.71 6.02 5.45
N THR A 47 7.15 5.35 4.47
CA THR A 47 6.22 4.22 4.67
C THR A 47 6.91 3.07 5.39
N ALA A 48 6.16 2.37 6.26
CA ALA A 48 6.70 1.23 6.99
C ALA A 48 6.88 -0.02 6.11
N TYR A 49 6.04 -0.18 5.08
CA TYR A 49 6.01 -1.37 4.23
C TYR A 49 7.23 -1.51 3.31
N ASP A 50 7.59 -0.46 2.58
CA ASP A 50 8.62 -0.47 1.53
C ASP A 50 9.68 0.62 1.72
N SER A 51 9.68 1.32 2.86
CA SER A 51 10.59 2.43 3.14
C SER A 51 10.55 3.58 2.11
N PHE A 52 9.48 3.67 1.32
CA PHE A 52 9.31 4.70 0.30
C PHE A 52 9.08 6.07 0.94
N GLU A 53 9.72 7.10 0.37
CA GLU A 53 9.65 8.47 0.88
C GLU A 53 8.85 9.39 -0.04
N GLY A 54 8.10 10.32 0.57
CA GLY A 54 7.46 11.41 -0.15
C GLY A 54 6.65 12.30 0.77
N TRP A 55 5.87 13.21 0.17
CA TRP A 55 5.11 14.22 0.89
C TRP A 55 3.61 13.91 0.92
N VAL A 56 3.01 14.09 2.08
CA VAL A 56 1.56 13.97 2.30
C VAL A 56 1.02 15.23 2.99
N ALA A 57 -0.25 15.54 2.72
CA ALA A 57 -0.91 16.67 3.36
C ALA A 57 -1.30 16.32 4.81
N ASN A 58 -0.99 17.21 5.75
CA ASN A 58 -1.16 16.94 7.19
C ASN A 58 -2.63 16.73 7.60
N ASN A 59 -3.58 17.26 6.84
CA ASN A 59 -5.02 17.10 7.11
C ASN A 59 -5.59 15.75 6.62
N GLN A 60 -4.77 14.91 5.99
CA GLN A 60 -5.17 13.59 5.49
C GLN A 60 -4.57 12.43 6.30
N ILE A 61 -3.85 12.73 7.38
CA ILE A 61 -3.13 11.74 8.18
C ILE A 61 -3.50 11.87 9.66
N THR A 62 -3.38 10.77 10.39
CA THR A 62 -3.54 10.74 11.85
C THR A 62 -2.19 10.44 12.50
N ILE A 63 -1.80 11.25 13.49
CA ILE A 63 -0.59 11.02 14.27
C ILE A 63 -0.86 9.94 15.31
N ILE A 64 0.07 9.00 15.44
CA ILE A 64 -0.02 7.90 16.42
C ILE A 64 1.20 7.91 17.34
N SER A 65 1.09 7.23 18.49
CA SER A 65 2.21 7.09 19.41
C SER A 65 3.29 6.17 18.84
N GLU A 66 4.50 6.24 19.41
CA GLU A 66 5.58 5.31 19.06
C GLU A 66 5.23 3.86 19.41
N ASP A 67 4.50 3.65 20.52
CA ASP A 67 4.06 2.33 20.95
C ASP A 67 3.05 1.73 19.96
N ASP A 68 2.07 2.53 19.50
CA ASP A 68 1.09 2.10 18.50
C ASP A 68 1.78 1.76 17.16
N TYR A 69 2.72 2.60 16.72
CA TYR A 69 3.52 2.34 15.52
C TYR A 69 4.32 1.04 15.67
N GLY A 70 4.92 0.82 16.84
CA GLY A 70 5.65 -0.39 17.17
C GLY A 70 4.78 -1.64 17.09
N GLN A 71 3.57 -1.60 17.67
CA GLN A 71 2.61 -2.71 17.59
C GLN A 71 2.26 -3.07 16.15
N LEU A 72 1.97 -2.08 15.30
CA LEU A 72 1.69 -2.30 13.88
C LEU A 72 2.88 -2.91 13.12
N CYS A 73 4.11 -2.55 13.50
CA CYS A 73 5.33 -3.10 12.88
C CYS A 73 5.65 -4.53 13.34
N THR A 74 5.19 -4.95 14.53
CA THR A 74 5.45 -6.32 15.04
C THR A 74 4.60 -7.39 14.36
N THR A 75 3.55 -7.00 13.65
CA THR A 75 2.71 -7.93 12.91
C THR A 75 3.42 -8.39 11.64
N GLU A 76 3.97 -9.61 11.65
CA GLU A 76 4.67 -10.21 10.50
C GLU A 76 3.78 -10.24 9.25
N PHE A 77 2.50 -10.57 9.42
CA PHE A 77 1.49 -10.56 8.36
C PHE A 77 0.31 -9.68 8.75
N PRO A 78 0.29 -8.40 8.32
CA PRO A 78 -0.85 -7.54 8.57
C PRO A 78 -2.10 -8.13 7.92
N GLU A 79 -3.25 -7.87 8.54
CA GLU A 79 -4.54 -8.22 7.98
C GLU A 79 -4.88 -7.22 6.87
N ILE A 80 -5.11 -7.75 5.67
CA ILE A 80 -5.27 -6.98 4.45
C ILE A 80 -6.66 -7.24 3.87
N SER A 81 -7.39 -6.20 3.45
CA SER A 81 -8.66 -6.39 2.76
C SER A 81 -8.46 -7.06 1.40
N SER A 82 -9.23 -8.14 1.15
CA SER A 82 -9.16 -8.95 -0.06
C SER A 82 -10.30 -8.67 -1.05
N ASP A 83 -11.28 -7.84 -0.71
CA ASP A 83 -12.32 -7.39 -1.64
C ASP A 83 -11.81 -6.24 -2.51
N VAL A 84 -12.35 -6.11 -3.74
CA VAL A 84 -12.06 -4.95 -4.61
C VAL A 84 -12.46 -3.64 -3.92
N ILE A 85 -13.64 -3.65 -3.30
CA ILE A 85 -14.19 -2.56 -2.48
C ILE A 85 -14.82 -3.20 -1.25
N SER A 86 -14.45 -2.71 -0.08
CA SER A 86 -15.05 -3.04 1.22
C SER A 86 -15.28 -1.75 2.00
N HIS A 87 -15.82 -1.84 3.22
CA HIS A 87 -16.21 -0.65 3.97
C HIS A 87 -15.64 -0.65 5.37
N ILE A 88 -15.33 0.57 5.82
CA ILE A 88 -15.03 0.88 7.21
C ILE A 88 -16.17 1.70 7.77
N CYS A 89 -16.67 1.32 8.94
CA CYS A 89 -17.63 2.11 9.71
C CYS A 89 -16.90 2.88 10.81
N THR A 90 -17.06 4.20 10.82
CA THR A 90 -16.55 5.06 11.90
C THR A 90 -17.54 5.07 13.08
N GLN A 91 -17.10 5.43 14.28
CA GLN A 91 -18.00 5.56 15.44
C GLN A 91 -19.17 6.53 15.23
N ASP A 92 -18.97 7.56 14.40
CA ASP A 92 -20.01 8.54 14.05
C ASP A 92 -21.00 8.02 12.99
N GLY A 93 -20.86 6.75 12.57
CA GLY A 93 -21.75 6.08 11.61
C GLY A 93 -21.44 6.36 10.14
N PHE A 94 -20.34 7.06 9.82
CA PHE A 94 -19.89 7.23 8.44
C PHE A 94 -19.31 5.93 7.89
N LEU A 95 -19.60 5.68 6.60
CA LEU A 95 -19.01 4.58 5.83
C LEU A 95 -17.91 5.13 4.93
N ILE A 96 -16.70 4.59 5.07
CA ILE A 96 -15.54 4.89 4.22
C ILE A 96 -15.29 3.68 3.33
N PRO A 97 -15.40 3.79 2.01
CA PRO A 97 -15.03 2.69 1.13
C PRO A 97 -13.51 2.54 1.14
N ILE A 98 -13.01 1.34 1.39
CA ILE A 98 -11.59 1.00 1.28
C ILE A 98 -11.39 0.01 0.15
N LEU A 99 -10.17 -0.05 -0.38
CA LEU A 99 -9.87 -0.80 -1.59
C LEU A 99 -8.99 -2.00 -1.27
N LEU A 100 -8.99 -2.95 -2.22
CA LEU A 100 -8.11 -4.11 -2.24
C LEU A 100 -6.68 -3.76 -1.80
N GLY A 101 -6.17 -4.50 -0.81
CA GLY A 101 -4.82 -4.30 -0.30
C GLY A 101 -4.66 -3.23 0.79
N SER A 102 -5.76 -2.62 1.24
CA SER A 102 -5.79 -1.79 2.45
C SER A 102 -5.48 -2.62 3.70
N SER A 103 -4.76 -2.04 4.65
CA SER A 103 -4.45 -2.70 5.93
C SER A 103 -5.56 -2.45 6.94
N VAL A 104 -6.11 -3.51 7.51
CA VAL A 104 -7.16 -3.44 8.54
C VAL A 104 -6.63 -3.82 9.93
N SER A 105 -5.31 -3.95 10.10
CA SER A 105 -4.71 -4.17 11.43
C SER A 105 -4.81 -2.95 12.36
N GLY A 106 -4.98 -1.75 11.81
CA GLY A 106 -5.06 -0.49 12.57
C GLY A 106 -6.46 -0.08 13.05
N LEU A 107 -7.46 -0.97 12.97
CA LEU A 107 -8.86 -0.65 13.26
C LEU A 107 -9.08 -0.10 14.68
N SER A 108 -8.50 -0.75 15.68
CA SER A 108 -8.65 -0.36 17.09
C SER A 108 -8.07 1.03 17.37
N LEU A 109 -6.96 1.37 16.72
CA LEU A 109 -6.29 2.68 16.84
C LEU A 109 -7.14 3.79 16.23
N LEU A 110 -7.78 3.51 15.09
CA LEU A 110 -8.67 4.44 14.40
C LEU A 110 -10.09 4.44 14.96
N GLN A 111 -10.42 3.52 15.87
CA GLN A 111 -11.77 3.33 16.41
C GLN A 111 -12.80 3.05 15.30
N HIS A 112 -12.43 2.17 14.39
CA HIS A 112 -13.18 1.86 13.19
C HIS A 112 -13.53 0.37 13.16
N ASP A 113 -14.66 0.03 12.56
CA ASP A 113 -15.10 -1.35 12.32
C ASP A 113 -14.96 -1.70 10.84
N PHE A 114 -14.53 -2.93 10.54
CA PHE A 114 -14.35 -3.40 9.16
C PHE A 114 -15.46 -4.36 8.74
N GLU A 115 -16.06 -4.08 7.59
CA GLU A 115 -17.05 -4.92 6.93
C GLU A 115 -16.52 -5.37 5.57
N GLY A 116 -16.02 -6.60 5.51
CA GLY A 116 -15.53 -7.21 4.28
C GLY A 116 -14.71 -8.47 4.54
N SER A 117 -14.12 -8.98 3.48
CA SER A 117 -13.18 -10.10 3.49
C SER A 117 -11.76 -9.58 3.71
N SER A 118 -11.01 -10.30 4.53
CA SER A 118 -9.59 -10.07 4.77
C SER A 118 -8.75 -11.31 4.47
N THR A 119 -7.46 -11.09 4.29
CA THR A 119 -6.44 -12.13 4.13
C THR A 119 -5.19 -11.74 4.92
N ASN A 120 -4.41 -12.75 5.30
CA ASN A 120 -3.11 -12.61 5.93
C ASN A 120 -2.24 -13.83 5.57
N GLY A 121 -0.96 -13.78 5.93
CA GLY A 121 -0.01 -14.85 5.68
C GLY A 121 0.51 -14.87 4.24
N THR A 122 1.52 -15.69 4.02
CA THR A 122 2.01 -16.03 2.67
C THR A 122 1.01 -16.93 1.96
N LYS A 123 0.80 -16.69 0.66
CA LYS A 123 -0.07 -17.49 -0.22
C LYS A 123 0.74 -18.25 -1.25
N GLU A 124 0.10 -19.20 -1.90
CA GLU A 124 0.72 -19.98 -2.96
C GLU A 124 0.82 -19.16 -4.25
N ARG A 125 1.69 -19.60 -5.16
CA ARG A 125 1.99 -18.91 -6.42
C ARG A 125 0.73 -18.70 -7.28
N GLU A 126 -0.23 -19.63 -7.24
CA GLU A 126 -1.50 -19.52 -7.95
C GLU A 126 -2.36 -18.32 -7.48
N ASP A 127 -2.27 -17.94 -6.21
CA ASP A 127 -3.03 -16.83 -5.64
C ASP A 127 -2.52 -15.46 -6.14
N LEU A 128 -1.22 -15.36 -6.49
CA LEU A 128 -0.68 -14.18 -7.18
C LEU A 128 -1.40 -13.96 -8.51
N VAL A 129 -1.61 -15.04 -9.28
CA VAL A 129 -2.30 -14.98 -10.58
C VAL A 129 -3.77 -14.61 -10.40
N ASN A 130 -4.46 -15.20 -9.41
CA ASN A 130 -5.85 -14.85 -9.10
C ASN A 130 -5.99 -13.38 -8.69
N THR A 131 -5.08 -12.88 -7.86
CA THR A 131 -5.05 -11.48 -7.43
C THR A 131 -4.75 -10.54 -8.60
N ALA A 132 -3.84 -10.92 -9.49
CA ALA A 132 -3.54 -10.16 -10.71
C ALA A 132 -4.78 -9.97 -11.60
N PHE A 133 -5.62 -11.00 -11.73
CA PHE A 133 -6.88 -10.90 -12.48
C PHE A 133 -7.89 -9.90 -11.87
N MET A 134 -7.81 -9.60 -10.57
CA MET A 134 -8.66 -8.57 -9.95
C MET A 134 -8.35 -7.14 -10.43
N TYR A 135 -7.16 -6.92 -11.00
CA TYR A 135 -6.75 -5.65 -11.61
C TYR A 135 -6.98 -5.62 -13.13
N LEU A 136 -7.58 -6.66 -13.71
CA LEU A 136 -7.85 -6.69 -15.14
C LEU A 136 -8.77 -5.52 -15.53
N LYS A 137 -8.33 -4.71 -16.51
CA LYS A 137 -8.96 -3.45 -16.95
C LYS A 137 -8.89 -2.30 -15.96
N ALA A 138 -8.10 -2.39 -14.88
CA ALA A 138 -7.77 -1.22 -14.08
C ALA A 138 -7.09 -0.17 -14.99
N PRO A 139 -7.50 1.11 -14.93
CA PRO A 139 -6.90 2.15 -15.75
C PRO A 139 -5.47 2.43 -15.27
N PHE A 140 -4.60 2.81 -16.21
CA PHE A 140 -3.26 3.26 -15.85
C PHE A 140 -3.32 4.59 -15.12
N LEU A 141 -2.61 4.68 -13.99
CA LEU A 141 -2.42 5.91 -13.22
C LEU A 141 -1.01 5.92 -12.64
N ALA A 142 -0.17 6.86 -13.09
CA ALA A 142 1.17 7.05 -12.52
C ALA A 142 1.09 7.30 -10.99
N GLY A 143 1.87 6.55 -10.22
CA GLY A 143 1.83 6.60 -8.76
C GLY A 143 0.71 5.74 -8.13
N GLY A 144 -0.19 5.17 -8.93
CA GLY A 144 -1.36 4.42 -8.47
C GLY A 144 -1.05 3.02 -7.94
N LYS A 145 -1.83 2.58 -6.94
CA LYS A 145 -1.74 1.25 -6.30
C LYS A 145 -3.12 0.58 -6.14
N THR A 146 -4.12 0.90 -6.96
CA THR A 146 -5.50 0.43 -6.72
C THR A 146 -6.21 -0.03 -7.98
N PRO A 147 -7.28 -0.84 -7.88
CA PRO A 147 -8.10 -1.21 -9.04
C PRO A 147 -8.72 -0.03 -9.80
N PHE A 148 -8.75 1.17 -9.21
CA PHE A 148 -9.25 2.40 -9.84
C PHE A 148 -8.16 3.24 -10.52
N GLY A 149 -6.91 2.80 -10.43
CA GLY A 149 -5.76 3.51 -10.97
C GLY A 149 -4.48 2.87 -10.45
N VAL A 150 -3.70 2.27 -11.35
CA VAL A 150 -2.48 1.55 -11.00
C VAL A 150 -1.38 1.79 -12.04
N ASP A 151 -0.12 1.87 -11.61
CA ASP A 151 1.03 1.83 -12.51
C ASP A 151 1.69 0.44 -12.54
N CYS A 152 2.71 0.25 -13.39
CA CYS A 152 3.35 -1.05 -13.59
C CYS A 152 3.89 -1.65 -12.28
N SER A 153 4.63 -0.85 -11.50
CA SER A 153 5.23 -1.28 -10.24
C SER A 153 4.25 -1.32 -9.06
N GLY A 154 3.22 -0.47 -9.07
CA GLY A 154 2.13 -0.50 -8.11
C GLY A 154 1.29 -1.77 -8.30
N PHE A 155 1.09 -2.22 -9.53
CA PHE A 155 0.36 -3.45 -9.82
C PHE A 155 1.07 -4.67 -9.23
N THR A 156 2.36 -4.85 -9.54
CA THR A 156 3.16 -5.94 -9.00
C THR A 156 3.25 -5.84 -7.48
N GLN A 157 3.52 -4.65 -6.92
CA GLN A 157 3.60 -4.44 -5.48
C GLN A 157 2.32 -4.91 -4.78
N MET A 158 1.14 -4.53 -5.29
CA MET A 158 -0.12 -4.89 -4.66
C MET A 158 -0.44 -6.38 -4.78
N VAL A 159 -0.21 -6.98 -5.96
CA VAL A 159 -0.39 -8.42 -6.17
C VAL A 159 0.44 -9.21 -5.16
N TYR A 160 1.72 -8.88 -4.98
CA TYR A 160 2.58 -9.57 -4.02
C TYR A 160 2.20 -9.25 -2.57
N LYS A 161 1.90 -7.98 -2.25
CA LYS A 161 1.52 -7.53 -0.90
C LYS A 161 0.33 -8.32 -0.35
N ILE A 162 -0.73 -8.45 -1.14
CA ILE A 162 -1.97 -9.15 -0.74
C ILE A 162 -1.72 -10.64 -0.48
N ASN A 163 -0.71 -11.20 -1.14
CA ASN A 163 -0.29 -12.60 -1.02
C ASN A 163 0.86 -12.80 -0.02
N GLY A 164 1.18 -11.79 0.80
CA GLY A 164 2.16 -11.92 1.88
C GLY A 164 3.63 -11.78 1.45
N HIS A 165 3.89 -11.21 0.27
CA HIS A 165 5.24 -10.94 -0.23
C HIS A 165 5.51 -9.44 -0.33
N ALA A 166 6.67 -9.01 0.17
CA ALA A 166 7.04 -7.60 0.18
C ALA A 166 7.81 -7.19 -1.08
N LEU A 167 7.31 -6.19 -1.80
CA LEU A 167 8.01 -5.57 -2.93
C LEU A 167 8.18 -4.07 -2.72
N ASN A 168 9.33 -3.56 -3.15
CA ASN A 168 9.63 -2.13 -3.16
C ASN A 168 8.72 -1.39 -4.15
N ARG A 169 8.64 -0.07 -4.03
CA ARG A 169 7.66 0.72 -4.78
C ARG A 169 7.96 0.82 -6.26
N THR A 170 9.23 0.90 -6.65
CA THR A 170 9.64 1.20 -8.02
C THR A 170 10.05 -0.06 -8.78
N ALA A 171 9.82 -0.07 -10.10
CA ALA A 171 10.24 -1.19 -10.95
C ALA A 171 11.76 -1.42 -10.89
N GLU A 172 12.56 -0.35 -10.79
CA GLU A 172 14.01 -0.45 -10.66
C GLU A 172 14.41 -1.18 -9.36
N GLU A 173 13.79 -0.84 -8.23
CA GLU A 173 14.07 -1.51 -6.97
C GLU A 173 13.55 -2.96 -6.96
N GLN A 174 12.37 -3.20 -7.55
CA GLN A 174 11.82 -4.55 -7.68
C GLN A 174 12.71 -5.47 -8.52
N SER A 175 13.36 -4.95 -9.57
CA SER A 175 14.28 -5.72 -10.42
C SER A 175 15.51 -6.25 -9.66
N LYS A 176 15.80 -5.68 -8.50
CA LYS A 176 16.91 -6.04 -7.61
C LYS A 176 16.47 -6.98 -6.49
N GLN A 177 15.20 -7.38 -6.44
CA GLN A 177 14.63 -8.28 -5.44
C GLN A 177 14.38 -9.67 -6.02
N GLY A 178 14.53 -10.70 -5.18
CA GLY A 178 14.26 -12.09 -5.55
C GLY A 178 15.44 -12.79 -6.20
N GLU A 179 15.14 -13.84 -6.97
CA GLU A 179 16.10 -14.66 -7.70
C GLU A 179 16.03 -14.35 -9.19
N ALA A 180 17.18 -14.08 -9.80
CA ALA A 180 17.25 -13.81 -11.23
C ALA A 180 17.24 -15.12 -12.03
N LEU A 181 16.30 -15.23 -12.96
CA LEU A 181 16.26 -16.32 -13.93
C LEU A 181 17.22 -16.03 -15.08
N SER A 182 17.94 -17.06 -15.53
CA SER A 182 18.93 -16.91 -16.61
C SER A 182 18.28 -17.02 -17.98
N PHE A 183 17.19 -17.80 -18.07
CA PHE A 183 16.51 -18.09 -19.33
C PHE A 183 15.00 -17.86 -19.19
N ILE A 184 14.37 -17.31 -20.23
CA ILE A 184 12.93 -17.02 -20.21
C ILE A 184 12.10 -18.30 -20.15
N GLU A 185 12.64 -19.42 -20.64
CA GLU A 185 12.03 -20.74 -20.60
C GLU A 185 11.92 -21.32 -19.18
N GLU A 186 12.64 -20.76 -18.21
CA GLU A 186 12.55 -21.11 -16.79
C GLU A 186 11.40 -20.37 -16.09
N SER A 187 10.77 -19.40 -16.76
CA SER A 187 9.73 -18.58 -16.13
C SER A 187 8.43 -19.34 -15.91
N GLU A 188 7.83 -19.07 -14.75
CA GLU A 188 6.55 -19.61 -14.31
C GLU A 188 5.55 -18.46 -14.04
N PRO A 189 4.23 -18.72 -14.09
CA PRO A 189 3.24 -17.74 -13.64
C PRO A 189 3.57 -17.23 -12.24
N GLY A 190 3.51 -15.91 -12.05
CA GLY A 190 3.92 -15.29 -10.79
C GLY A 190 5.41 -14.92 -10.72
N ASP A 191 6.19 -15.08 -11.80
CA ASP A 191 7.48 -14.38 -11.94
C ASP A 191 7.29 -12.97 -12.53
N LEU A 192 8.21 -12.06 -12.22
CA LEU A 192 8.21 -10.69 -12.76
C LEU A 192 9.15 -10.55 -13.95
N ALA A 193 8.64 -9.99 -15.05
CA ALA A 193 9.45 -9.59 -16.19
C ALA A 193 9.75 -8.09 -16.15
N PHE A 194 11.03 -7.75 -16.26
CA PHE A 194 11.50 -6.37 -16.31
C PHE A 194 12.00 -6.04 -17.73
N PHE A 195 11.77 -4.81 -18.17
CA PHE A 195 12.07 -4.36 -19.53
C PHE A 195 12.85 -3.05 -19.46
N ASP A 196 13.89 -2.94 -20.29
CA ASP A 196 14.58 -1.67 -20.52
C ASP A 196 13.79 -0.83 -21.54
N ASN A 197 13.99 0.50 -21.47
CA ASN A 197 13.48 1.45 -22.46
C ASN A 197 14.45 1.63 -23.63
#